data_AF-A0A2C9M8W5-F1
#
_entry.id   AF-A0A2C9M8W5-F1
#
_cell.length_a   1.000
_cell.length_b   1.000
_cell.length_c   1.000
_cell.angle_alpha   90.00
_cell.angle_beta   90.00
_cell.angle_gamma   90.00
#
_symmetry.space_group_name_H-M   'P 1'
#
loop_
_entity.id
_entity.type
_entity.pdbx_description
1 polymer ?
#
loop_
_entity_poly.entity_id
_entity_poly.type
_entity_poly.pdbx_seq_one_letter_code
_entity_poly.pdbx_strand_id
1 'polypeptide(L)'
;VKNLVYPDETTSTHLGINKAAEILTANRRDADMMIILITDGQSNNRDQTIYEATVAKSKFINIWTIGVSKAVDQSELESIASNGRNQTYLLADYQEFSEKLKLVTYEAC
;
A
#
# COMPACT_ATOMS: atom_id res chain seq x y z
N VAL A 1 16.32 -11.07 -2.26
CA VAL A 1 15.80 -9.81 -2.84
C VAL A 1 17.00 -8.93 -3.20
N LYS A 2 17.52 -8.97 -4.43
CA LYS A 2 18.69 -8.14 -4.84
C LYS A 2 18.58 -7.51 -6.24
N ASN A 3 17.46 -7.72 -6.95
CA ASN A 3 17.30 -7.30 -8.36
C ASN A 3 16.00 -6.50 -8.59
N LEU A 4 15.61 -5.62 -7.66
CA LEU A 4 14.60 -4.60 -7.95
C LEU A 4 15.34 -3.36 -8.42
N VAL A 5 15.24 -3.06 -9.72
CA VAL A 5 15.81 -1.85 -10.30
C VAL A 5 14.87 -0.70 -9.97
N TYR A 6 15.42 0.38 -9.40
CA TYR A 6 14.66 1.61 -9.21
C TYR A 6 14.39 2.22 -10.59
N PRO A 7 13.13 2.34 -11.02
CA PRO A 7 12.81 2.74 -12.39
C PRO A 7 12.99 4.26 -12.65
N ASP A 8 13.20 5.08 -11.60
CA ASP A 8 13.27 6.55 -11.69
C ASP A 8 12.07 7.18 -12.42
N GLU A 9 10.88 6.74 -12.01
CA GLU A 9 9.60 7.11 -12.62
C GLU A 9 8.64 7.74 -11.61
N THR A 10 7.50 8.19 -12.13
CA THR A 10 6.41 8.83 -11.40
C THR A 10 5.68 7.89 -10.41
N THR A 11 4.92 8.46 -9.47
CA THR A 11 4.19 7.68 -8.44
C THR A 11 2.81 7.22 -8.92
N SER A 12 2.78 6.18 -9.76
CA SER A 12 1.54 5.59 -10.30
C SER A 12 0.94 4.53 -9.38
N THR A 13 0.52 4.93 -8.17
CA THR A 13 0.00 4.05 -7.12
C THR A 13 -1.17 3.16 -7.57
N HIS A 14 -2.08 3.71 -8.37
CA HIS A 14 -3.23 2.98 -8.92
C HIS A 14 -2.82 1.73 -9.73
N LEU A 15 -1.78 1.81 -10.56
CA LEU A 15 -1.28 0.67 -11.35
C LEU A 15 -0.72 -0.43 -10.44
N GLY A 16 -0.01 -0.05 -9.38
CA GLY A 16 0.53 -0.98 -8.39
C GLY A 16 -0.57 -1.73 -7.65
N ILE A 17 -1.61 -1.03 -7.17
CA ILE A 17 -2.76 -1.63 -6.48
C ILE A 17 -3.50 -2.57 -7.43
N ASN A 18 -3.80 -2.12 -8.64
CA ASN A 18 -4.48 -2.92 -9.66
C ASN A 18 -3.69 -4.21 -9.93
N LYS A 19 -2.38 -4.10 -10.16
CA LYS A 19 -1.52 -5.25 -10.47
C LYS A 19 -1.42 -6.23 -9.30
N ALA A 20 -1.30 -5.73 -8.07
CA ALA A 20 -1.29 -6.57 -6.88
C ALA A 20 -2.62 -7.34 -6.73
N ALA A 21 -3.76 -6.66 -6.95
CA ALA A 21 -5.06 -7.30 -6.90
C ALA A 21 -5.23 -8.38 -7.97
N GLU A 22 -4.73 -8.15 -9.20
CA GLU A 22 -4.68 -9.19 -10.24
C GLU A 22 -3.88 -10.42 -9.77
N ILE A 23 -2.68 -10.21 -9.23
CA ILE A 23 -1.80 -11.32 -8.78
C ILE A 23 -2.44 -12.12 -7.64
N LEU A 24 -3.07 -11.42 -6.69
CA LEU A 24 -3.71 -12.06 -5.54
C LEU A 24 -4.93 -12.88 -5.97
N THR A 25 -5.71 -12.36 -6.92
CA THR A 25 -6.96 -12.99 -7.38
C THR A 25 -6.80 -13.95 -8.56
N ALA A 26 -5.62 -14.01 -9.19
CA ALA A 26 -5.34 -14.89 -10.33
C ALA A 26 -5.58 -16.38 -10.03
N ASN A 27 -5.42 -16.81 -8.78
CA ASN A 27 -5.73 -18.17 -8.34
C ASN A 27 -6.55 -18.10 -7.05
N ARG A 28 -7.52 -19.01 -6.90
CA ARG A 28 -8.27 -19.15 -5.65
C ARG A 28 -7.31 -19.58 -4.54
N ARG A 29 -7.23 -18.80 -3.47
CA ARG A 29 -6.44 -19.09 -2.28
C ARG A 29 -7.38 -19.44 -1.13
N ASP A 30 -6.97 -20.38 -0.29
CA ASP A 30 -7.61 -20.67 0.99
C ASP A 30 -6.87 -19.93 2.11
N ALA A 31 -6.70 -18.62 1.91
CA ALA A 31 -5.98 -17.73 2.81
C ALA A 31 -6.42 -16.28 2.57
N ASP A 32 -6.35 -15.47 3.61
CA ASP A 32 -6.63 -14.03 3.50
C ASP A 32 -5.63 -13.33 2.58
N MET A 33 -6.13 -12.40 1.78
CA MET A 33 -5.33 -11.64 0.82
C MET A 33 -5.01 -10.26 1.40
N MET A 34 -3.75 -9.84 1.30
CA MET A 34 -3.30 -8.55 1.80
C MET A 34 -2.39 -7.82 0.82
N ILE A 35 -2.52 -6.49 0.79
CA ILE A 35 -1.58 -5.55 0.19
C ILE A 35 -0.99 -4.68 1.30
N ILE A 36 0.34 -4.56 1.32
CA ILE A 36 1.05 -3.53 2.09
C ILE A 36 1.60 -2.53 1.06
N LEU A 37 0.99 -1.35 1.00
CA LEU A 37 1.41 -0.27 0.12
C LEU A 37 2.45 0.59 0.84
N ILE A 38 3.60 0.80 0.21
CA ILE A 38 4.67 1.67 0.72
C ILE A 38 4.93 2.77 -0.31
N THR A 39 4.92 4.03 0.10
CA THR A 39 5.20 5.19 -0.76
C THR A 39 5.88 6.30 0.03
N ASP A 40 6.77 7.06 -0.61
CA ASP A 40 7.40 8.27 -0.07
C ASP A 40 6.75 9.56 -0.59
N GLY A 41 5.82 9.45 -1.54
CA GLY A 41 5.13 10.57 -2.17
C GLY A 41 3.64 10.35 -2.41
N GLN A 42 3.03 11.35 -3.04
CA GLN A 42 1.61 11.37 -3.41
C GLN A 42 1.40 10.66 -4.74
N SER A 43 0.23 10.05 -4.95
CA SER A 43 -0.05 9.47 -6.26
C SER A 43 -0.30 10.57 -7.31
N ASN A 44 0.07 10.30 -8.56
CA ASN A 44 -0.19 11.25 -9.65
C ASN A 44 -1.68 11.39 -10.00
N ASN A 45 -2.50 10.40 -9.62
CA ASN A 45 -3.93 10.36 -9.90
C ASN A 45 -4.68 9.80 -8.69
N ARG A 46 -5.01 10.70 -7.77
CA ARG A 46 -5.68 10.36 -6.50
C ARG A 46 -7.00 9.62 -6.72
N ASP A 47 -7.85 10.11 -7.61
CA ASP A 47 -9.18 9.53 -7.83
C ASP A 47 -9.09 8.10 -8.34
N GLN A 48 -8.19 7.85 -9.30
CA GLN A 48 -7.94 6.51 -9.80
C GLN A 48 -7.30 5.60 -8.74
N THR A 49 -6.41 6.14 -7.91
CA THR A 49 -5.82 5.38 -6.79
C THR A 49 -6.88 4.94 -5.78
N ILE A 50 -7.80 5.83 -5.40
CA ILE A 50 -8.92 5.51 -4.50
C ILE A 50 -9.87 4.49 -5.15
N TYR A 51 -10.14 4.64 -6.45
CA TYR A 51 -10.97 3.71 -7.20
C TYR A 51 -10.38 2.30 -7.19
N GLU A 52 -9.11 2.13 -7.55
CA GLU A 52 -8.45 0.82 -7.55
C GLU A 52 -8.35 0.21 -6.15
N ALA A 53 -8.10 1.03 -5.12
CA ALA A 53 -8.16 0.57 -3.73
C ALA A 53 -9.55 0.05 -3.36
N THR A 54 -10.61 0.73 -3.79
CA THR A 54 -12.00 0.31 -3.56
C THR A 54 -12.31 -1.01 -4.26
N VAL A 55 -11.84 -1.18 -5.51
CA VAL A 55 -11.98 -2.43 -6.26
C VAL A 55 -11.21 -3.59 -5.61
N ALA A 56 -10.01 -3.34 -5.08
CA ALA A 56 -9.26 -4.36 -4.36
C ALA A 56 -9.97 -4.75 -3.05
N LYS A 57 -10.47 -3.77 -2.28
CA LYS A 57 -11.22 -4.00 -1.04
C LYS A 57 -12.51 -4.81 -1.26
N SER A 58 -13.24 -4.57 -2.35
CA SER A 58 -14.44 -5.35 -2.69
C SER A 58 -14.16 -6.81 -3.04
N LYS A 59 -12.89 -7.15 -3.34
CA LYS A 59 -12.39 -8.52 -3.53
C LYS A 59 -11.88 -9.16 -2.22
N PHE A 60 -12.23 -8.59 -1.07
CA PHE A 60 -11.78 -9.02 0.26
C PHE A 60 -10.25 -8.95 0.46
N ILE A 61 -9.58 -8.05 -0.26
CA ILE A 61 -8.15 -7.79 -0.06
C ILE A 61 -8.02 -6.73 1.04
N ASN A 62 -7.32 -7.09 2.13
CA ASN A 62 -6.98 -6.16 3.21
C ASN A 62 -5.81 -5.27 2.78
N ILE A 63 -5.92 -3.94 2.93
CA ILE A 63 -4.89 -3.00 2.49
C ILE A 63 -4.36 -2.20 3.67
N TRP A 64 -3.05 -2.27 3.87
CA TRP A 64 -2.29 -1.44 4.79
C TRP A 64 -1.47 -0.42 4.01
N THR A 65 -1.29 0.78 4.55
CA THR A 65 -0.50 1.84 3.91
C THR A 65 0.62 2.32 4.83
N ILE A 66 1.80 2.54 4.25
CA ILE A 66 2.99 3.06 4.93
C ILE A 66 3.54 4.22 4.10
N GLY A 67 3.37 5.43 4.61
CA GLY A 67 3.97 6.64 4.06
C GLY A 67 5.36 6.88 4.67
N VAL A 68 6.39 7.02 3.84
CA VAL A 68 7.78 7.22 4.28
C VAL A 68 8.31 8.56 3.77
N SER A 69 7.73 9.65 4.25
CA SER A 69 8.28 11.01 4.25
C SER A 69 7.24 11.96 4.83
N LYS A 70 7.58 13.24 4.98
CA LYS A 70 6.61 14.31 5.28
C LYS A 70 5.84 14.80 4.05
N ALA A 71 6.19 14.36 2.84
CA ALA A 71 5.59 14.80 1.58
C ALA A 71 4.38 13.96 1.16
N VAL A 72 4.13 12.82 1.83
CA VAL A 72 2.97 11.97 1.59
C VAL A 72 1.66 12.69 1.97
N ASP A 73 0.59 12.37 1.26
CA ASP A 73 -0.75 12.82 1.63
C ASP A 73 -1.40 11.79 2.55
N GLN A 74 -1.49 12.12 3.85
CA GLN A 74 -2.10 11.23 4.83
C GLN A 74 -3.56 10.88 4.49
N SER A 75 -4.34 11.83 3.99
CA SER A 75 -5.75 11.58 3.67
C SER A 75 -5.89 10.61 2.49
N GLU A 76 -4.96 10.67 1.52
CA GLU A 76 -4.89 9.70 0.42
C GLU A 76 -4.61 8.30 0.98
N LEU A 77 -3.58 8.16 1.82
CA LEU A 77 -3.20 6.88 2.41
C LEU A 77 -4.30 6.28 3.30
N GLU A 78 -4.98 7.12 4.09
CA GLU A 78 -6.13 6.69 4.91
C GLU A 78 -7.33 6.27 4.01
N SER A 79 -7.53 6.90 2.85
CA SER A 79 -8.61 6.51 1.92
C SER A 79 -8.33 5.16 1.22
N ILE A 80 -7.04 4.85 1.02
CA ILE A 80 -6.60 3.58 0.42
C ILE A 80 -6.74 2.44 1.42
N ALA A 81 -6.26 2.62 2.66
CA ALA A 81 -6.27 1.59 3.70
C ALA A 81 -7.68 1.03 3.98
N SER A 82 -7.76 -0.26 4.33
CA SER A 82 -9.06 -0.92 4.56
C SER A 82 -9.76 -0.44 5.84
N ASN A 83 -9.00 -0.09 6.87
CA ASN A 83 -9.47 0.44 8.16
C ASN A 83 -8.92 1.85 8.41
N GLY A 84 -8.78 2.63 7.34
CA GLY A 84 -8.34 4.02 7.38
C GLY A 84 -7.09 4.23 8.24
N ARG A 85 -7.18 5.17 9.18
CA ARG A 85 -6.08 5.52 10.08
C ARG A 85 -5.51 4.34 10.88
N ASN A 86 -6.33 3.35 11.24
CA ASN A 86 -5.87 2.19 12.02
C ASN A 86 -4.94 1.27 11.23
N GLN A 87 -4.88 1.44 9.90
CA GLN A 87 -4.00 0.68 9.01
C GLN A 87 -3.12 1.59 8.16
N THR A 88 -2.90 2.82 8.63
CA THR A 88 -2.04 3.82 7.99
C THR A 88 -0.91 4.20 8.93
N TYR A 89 0.33 3.97 8.51
CA TYR A 89 1.52 4.42 9.22
C TYR A 89 2.22 5.53 8.45
N LEU A 90 2.65 6.57 9.18
CA LEU A 90 3.44 7.66 8.65
C LEU A 90 4.78 7.66 9.37
N LEU A 91 5.85 7.57 8.60
CA LEU A 91 7.22 7.48 9.08
C LEU A 91 8.00 8.69 8.58
N ALA A 92 8.87 9.21 9.44
CA ALA A 92 9.66 10.40 9.09
C ALA A 92 10.73 10.07 8.03
N ASP A 93 11.31 8.87 8.12
CA ASP A 93 12.41 8.41 7.26
C ASP A 93 12.46 6.87 7.16
N TYR A 94 13.38 6.39 6.33
CA TYR A 94 13.60 4.95 6.10
C TYR A 94 14.33 4.25 7.25
N GLN A 95 14.92 4.98 8.21
CA GLN A 95 15.55 4.38 9.38
C GLN A 95 14.47 3.81 10.30
N GLU A 96 13.42 4.60 10.53
CA GLU A 96 12.22 4.19 11.28
C GLU A 96 11.44 3.06 10.59
N PHE A 97 11.46 3.02 9.26
CA PHE A 97 10.79 1.98 8.46
C PHE A 97 11.22 0.56 8.83
N SER A 98 12.51 0.34 9.08
CA SER A 98 13.02 -0.99 9.42
C SER A 98 12.46 -1.53 10.74
N GLU A 99 12.22 -0.65 11.71
CA GLU A 99 11.69 -1.00 13.02
C GLU A 99 10.17 -1.21 12.95
N LYS A 100 9.47 -0.36 12.20
CA LYS A 100 8.01 -0.41 12.07
C LYS A 100 7.52 -1.54 11.19
N LEU A 101 8.28 -1.95 10.18
CA LEU A 101 7.91 -3.07 9.30
C LEU A 101 7.68 -4.37 10.09
N LYS A 102 8.46 -4.60 11.16
CA LYS A 102 8.26 -5.75 12.05
C LYS A 102 6.90 -5.70 12.75
N LEU A 103 6.49 -4.51 13.19
CA LEU A 103 5.22 -4.28 13.87
C LEU A 103 4.04 -4.45 12.92
N VAL A 104 4.10 -3.85 11.72
CA VAL A 104 3.05 -4.02 10.70
C VAL A 104 2.87 -5.48 10.32
N THR A 105 3.97 -6.21 10.14
CA THR A 105 3.92 -7.65 9.80
C THR A 105 3.28 -8.46 10.93
N TYR A 106 3.49 -8.08 12.19
CA TYR A 106 2.89 -8.74 13.34
C TYR A 106 1.39 -8.45 13.48
N GLU A 107 0.95 -7.21 13.23
CA GLU A 107 -0.48 -6.84 13.30
C GLU A 107 -1.29 -7.28 12.07
N ALA A 108 -0.60 -7.54 10.96
CA ALA A 108 -1.19 -8.02 9.72
C ALA A 108 -1.61 -9.50 9.73
N CYS A 109 -1.02 -10.31 10.62
CA CYS A 109 -1.26 -11.75 10.74
C CYS A 109 -2.07 -12.08 11.99
#